data_AF-A0A1L9SXT1-F1
#
_entry.id   AF-A0A1L9SXT1-F1
#
_cell.length_a   1.000
_cell.length_b   1.000
_cell.length_c   1.000
_cell.angle_alpha   90.00
_cell.angle_beta   90.00
_cell.angle_gamma   90.00
#
_symmetry.space_group_name_H-M   'P 1'
#
loop_
_entity.id
_entity.type
_entity.pdbx_description
1 polymer ?
#
loop_
_entity_poly.entity_id
_entity_poly.type
_entity_poly.pdbx_seq_one_letter_code
_entity_poly.pdbx_strand_id
1 'polypeptide(L)'
;MGCLMDSKIRLCSHTCALPHTYQYRQHLPLALLRVTHDGSADGRIAPTPRPDADNTIWPRYRGQRIIPPGEVACHMNRKSRFETQFSSCTTWFHLSSRIEGWKAKGVRNLRVHVIFTPFVRQATEIYKVTGLVHRFNLQQQPYFEEEYLVRGPVHSSAIILSFSGEGENILLNLPLFGFQRPFSFIRHPTVLVAVPAGLFGSNGQTPGREAIRNADISSDRFRAMGNNNFWFRVLLDTFTRGKFFTVADWKAASSP
;
A
#
# COMPACT_ATOMS: atom_id res chain seq x y z
N MET A 1 24.32 -20.95 -9.72
CA MET A 1 22.91 -20.96 -10.17
C MET A 1 22.01 -21.00 -8.95
N GLY A 2 21.66 -19.84 -8.40
CA GLY A 2 20.70 -19.72 -7.30
C GLY A 2 19.35 -19.33 -7.88
N CYS A 3 18.41 -20.28 -7.89
CA CYS A 3 17.04 -20.04 -8.31
C CYS A 3 16.45 -18.92 -7.43
N LEU A 4 16.16 -17.76 -8.01
CA LEU A 4 15.27 -16.75 -7.43
C LEU A 4 13.90 -17.42 -7.27
N MET A 5 13.73 -18.18 -6.18
CA MET A 5 12.48 -18.85 -5.87
C MET A 5 11.35 -17.82 -5.93
N ASP A 6 10.43 -18.12 -6.84
CA ASP A 6 9.17 -17.47 -7.12
C ASP A 6 8.67 -16.53 -6.01
N SER A 7 8.78 -15.24 -6.30
CA SER A 7 8.25 -14.12 -5.51
C SER A 7 6.73 -14.21 -5.28
N LYS A 8 6.01 -15.04 -6.03
CA LYS A 8 4.57 -15.31 -5.83
C LYS A 8 4.26 -16.22 -4.63
N ILE A 9 5.22 -17.01 -4.15
CA ILE A 9 5.00 -17.99 -3.06
C ILE A 9 5.22 -17.37 -1.66
N ARG A 10 5.89 -16.21 -1.56
CA ARG A 10 6.32 -15.64 -0.25
C ARG A 10 5.32 -14.72 0.44
N LEU A 11 4.32 -14.22 -0.28
CA LEU A 11 3.33 -13.32 0.32
C LEU A 11 2.27 -14.12 1.05
N CYS A 12 1.69 -13.49 2.08
CA CYS A 12 0.53 -14.01 2.78
C CYS A 12 -0.49 -14.66 1.83
N SER A 13 -0.74 -15.96 2.03
CA SER A 13 -1.66 -16.75 1.23
C SER A 13 -3.02 -16.08 1.13
N HIS A 14 -3.68 -16.19 -0.03
CA HIS A 14 -5.02 -15.64 -0.24
C HIS A 14 -6.06 -16.21 0.74
N THR A 15 -5.83 -17.40 1.30
CA THR A 15 -6.71 -18.03 2.30
C THR A 15 -6.31 -17.73 3.74
N CYS A 16 -5.21 -17.00 3.98
CA CYS A 16 -4.73 -16.73 5.33
C CYS A 16 -5.61 -15.69 6.04
N ALA A 17 -6.39 -16.16 7.02
CA ALA A 17 -7.28 -15.35 7.83
C ALA A 17 -6.72 -15.03 9.23
N LEU A 18 -5.45 -15.35 9.47
CA LEU A 18 -4.81 -15.16 10.77
C LEU A 18 -4.45 -13.68 10.99
N PRO A 19 -4.52 -13.18 12.24
CA PRO A 19 -3.96 -11.89 12.58
C PRO A 19 -2.44 -11.92 12.46
N HIS A 20 -1.87 -10.97 11.71
CA HIS A 20 -0.43 -10.83 11.60
C HIS A 20 0.08 -9.77 12.58
N THR A 21 0.54 -10.23 13.75
CA THR A 21 1.17 -9.40 14.78
C THR A 21 2.68 -9.65 14.81
N TYR A 22 3.48 -8.60 15.09
CA TYR A 22 4.93 -8.67 15.28
C TYR A 22 5.68 -9.67 14.37
N GLN A 23 6.09 -10.83 14.91
CA GLN A 23 6.86 -11.88 14.21
C GLN A 23 6.09 -12.55 13.07
N TYR A 24 4.76 -12.56 13.12
CA TYR A 24 3.90 -13.08 12.06
C TYR A 24 3.78 -12.12 10.87
N ARG A 25 4.52 -11.01 10.84
CA ARG A 25 4.52 -10.08 9.70
C ARG A 25 5.60 -10.37 8.66
N GLN A 26 6.42 -11.40 8.86
CA GLN A 26 7.56 -11.72 7.98
C GLN A 26 7.17 -11.86 6.49
N HIS A 27 5.99 -12.40 6.22
CA HIS A 27 5.42 -12.63 4.88
C HIS A 27 4.43 -11.55 4.42
N LEU A 28 4.33 -10.44 5.15
CA LEU A 28 3.58 -9.26 4.70
C LEU A 28 4.46 -8.35 3.82
N PRO A 29 3.84 -7.52 2.96
CA PRO A 29 4.55 -6.43 2.30
C PRO A 29 5.32 -5.57 3.30
N LEU A 30 6.51 -5.13 2.93
CA LEU A 30 7.36 -4.29 3.78
C LEU A 30 6.68 -2.98 4.17
N ALA A 31 5.95 -2.40 3.23
CA ALA A 31 5.13 -1.22 3.47
C ALA A 31 3.71 -1.40 2.93
N LEU A 32 2.77 -0.83 3.68
CA LEU A 32 1.37 -0.69 3.29
C LEU A 32 1.07 0.77 3.04
N LEU A 33 0.22 1.04 2.07
CA LEU A 33 -0.22 2.37 1.71
C LEU A 33 -1.65 2.59 2.16
N ARG A 34 -1.84 3.59 3.02
CA ARG A 34 -3.14 4.06 3.46
C ARG A 34 -3.39 5.42 2.86
N VAL A 35 -4.56 5.62 2.25
CA VAL A 35 -4.93 6.95 1.76
C VAL A 35 -6.07 7.51 2.59
N THR A 36 -5.90 8.74 3.04
CA THR A 36 -6.93 9.53 3.68
C THR A 36 -7.46 10.61 2.72
N HIS A 37 -8.71 11.00 2.89
CA HIS A 37 -9.39 11.98 2.05
C HIS A 37 -10.62 12.56 2.74
N ASP A 38 -11.09 13.72 2.27
CA ASP A 38 -12.28 14.40 2.80
C ASP A 38 -13.60 13.87 2.22
N GLY A 39 -13.53 12.90 1.31
CA GLY A 39 -14.72 12.36 0.65
C GLY A 39 -15.10 13.17 -0.58
N SER A 40 -16.28 12.89 -1.12
CA SER A 40 -16.83 13.60 -2.28
C SER A 40 -17.81 14.70 -1.83
N ALA A 41 -17.87 15.79 -2.60
CA ALA A 41 -18.75 16.93 -2.28
C ALA A 41 -20.25 16.55 -2.24
N ASP A 42 -20.65 15.53 -2.99
CA ASP A 42 -22.02 15.01 -3.02
C ASP A 42 -22.34 14.03 -1.87
N GLY A 43 -21.40 13.79 -0.94
CA GLY A 43 -21.57 12.88 0.19
C GLY A 43 -21.66 11.39 -0.17
N ARG A 44 -21.51 11.02 -1.45
CA ARG A 44 -21.54 9.60 -1.87
C ARG A 44 -20.34 8.83 -1.31
N ILE A 45 -19.18 9.46 -1.22
CA ILE A 45 -17.99 8.93 -0.56
C ILE A 45 -17.76 9.71 0.74
N ALA A 46 -17.87 9.00 1.86
CA ALA A 46 -17.62 9.59 3.17
C ALA A 46 -16.12 9.89 3.38
N PRO A 47 -15.76 10.94 4.15
CA PRO A 47 -14.38 11.20 4.54
C PRO A 47 -13.80 10.01 5.28
N THR A 48 -12.51 9.75 5.11
CA THR A 48 -11.79 8.82 5.98
C THR A 48 -11.53 9.48 7.33
N PRO A 49 -11.39 8.71 8.43
CA PRO A 49 -10.86 9.26 9.68
C PRO A 49 -9.57 10.03 9.42
N ARG A 50 -9.52 11.27 9.89
CA ARG A 50 -8.28 12.05 9.90
C ARG A 50 -7.34 11.47 10.95
N PRO A 51 -6.01 11.57 10.76
CA PRO A 51 -5.06 11.29 11.83
C PRO A 51 -5.36 12.16 13.06
N ASP A 52 -5.14 11.61 14.26
CA ASP A 52 -5.19 12.36 15.51
C ASP A 52 -4.04 13.38 15.57
N ALA A 53 -4.00 14.23 16.60
CA ALA A 53 -2.99 15.29 16.75
C ALA A 53 -1.54 14.75 16.80
N ASP A 54 -1.35 13.51 17.26
CA ASP A 54 -0.06 12.81 17.28
C ASP A 54 0.26 12.10 15.94
N ASN A 55 -0.53 12.37 14.90
CA ASN A 55 -0.53 11.71 13.59
C ASN A 55 -0.86 10.21 13.64
N THR A 56 -1.47 9.70 14.71
CA THR A 56 -1.97 8.32 14.75
C THR A 56 -3.23 8.18 13.90
N ILE A 57 -3.24 7.19 13.01
CA ILE A 57 -4.42 6.84 12.20
C ILE A 57 -5.20 5.74 12.91
N TRP A 58 -6.49 5.97 13.12
CA TRP A 58 -7.41 4.99 13.71
C TRP A 58 -8.45 4.50 12.70
N PRO A 59 -8.92 3.24 12.84
CA PRO A 59 -10.21 2.86 12.27
C PRO A 59 -11.33 3.75 12.82
N ARG A 60 -12.47 3.81 12.12
CA ARG A 60 -13.64 4.58 12.59
C ARG A 60 -14.09 4.10 13.97
N TYR A 61 -14.26 2.79 14.11
CA TYR A 61 -14.53 2.17 15.40
C TYR A 61 -13.20 1.80 16.07
N ARG A 62 -12.87 2.46 17.19
CA ARG A 62 -11.59 2.28 17.90
C ARG A 62 -11.58 1.10 18.88
N GLY A 63 -12.73 0.52 19.19
CA GLY A 63 -12.84 -0.65 20.07
C GLY A 63 -12.31 -1.92 19.40
N GLN A 64 -11.93 -2.90 20.23
CA GLN A 64 -11.59 -4.25 19.78
C GLN A 64 -12.69 -5.22 20.21
N ARG A 65 -13.45 -5.71 19.24
CA ARG A 65 -14.44 -6.80 19.44
C ARG A 65 -14.11 -7.98 18.55
N ILE A 66 -14.61 -9.17 18.85
CA ILE A 66 -14.54 -10.32 17.93
C ILE A 66 -14.97 -9.86 16.53
N ILE A 67 -14.31 -10.32 15.48
CA ILE A 67 -14.64 -9.96 14.10
C ILE A 67 -15.77 -10.89 13.62
N PRO A 68 -17.04 -10.44 13.55
CA PRO A 68 -18.09 -11.23 12.93
C PRO A 68 -18.01 -11.16 11.41
N PRO A 69 -18.62 -12.13 10.68
CA PRO A 69 -18.75 -12.09 9.22
C PRO A 69 -19.32 -10.76 8.71
N GLY A 70 -20.34 -10.25 9.40
CA GLY A 70 -21.01 -9.00 9.06
C GLY A 70 -20.10 -7.77 9.12
N GLU A 71 -19.08 -7.75 9.97
CA GLU A 71 -18.17 -6.61 10.07
C GLU A 71 -17.24 -6.51 8.85
N VAL A 72 -16.74 -7.64 8.37
CA VAL A 72 -15.93 -7.71 7.14
C VAL A 72 -16.80 -7.35 5.92
N ALA A 73 -18.00 -7.92 5.82
CA ALA A 73 -18.96 -7.60 4.76
C ALA A 73 -19.35 -6.11 4.73
N CYS A 74 -19.59 -5.52 5.91
CA CYS A 74 -19.86 -4.09 6.03
C CYS A 74 -18.66 -3.24 5.61
N HIS A 75 -17.43 -3.63 5.96
CA HIS A 75 -16.23 -2.91 5.55
C HIS A 75 -16.05 -2.88 4.03
N MET A 76 -16.31 -4.02 3.38
CA MET A 76 -16.19 -4.18 1.93
C MET A 76 -17.38 -3.59 1.15
N ASN A 77 -18.40 -3.06 1.82
CA ASN A 77 -19.55 -2.45 1.16
C ASN A 77 -19.42 -0.92 1.07
N ARG A 78 -19.32 -0.36 -0.14
CA ARG A 78 -19.08 1.09 -0.37
C ARG A 78 -20.22 1.96 0.14
N LYS A 79 -21.41 1.39 0.20
CA LYS A 79 -22.63 2.06 0.66
C LYS A 79 -22.77 1.98 2.18
N SER A 80 -22.05 1.06 2.83
CA SER A 80 -22.08 0.95 4.28
C SER A 80 -21.54 2.23 4.91
N ARG A 81 -22.27 2.71 5.92
CA ARG A 81 -21.84 3.79 6.82
C ARG A 81 -21.47 3.25 8.20
N PHE A 82 -21.57 1.93 8.39
CA PHE A 82 -21.25 1.30 9.66
C PHE A 82 -19.76 1.44 9.98
N GLU A 83 -19.46 1.86 11.20
CA GLU A 83 -18.10 2.00 11.67
C GLU A 83 -17.52 0.63 11.99
N THR A 84 -16.51 0.25 11.21
CA THR A 84 -15.80 -1.02 11.38
C THR A 84 -14.48 -0.80 12.11
N GLN A 85 -13.99 -1.82 12.79
CA GLN A 85 -12.69 -1.84 13.47
C GLN A 85 -11.46 -1.91 12.55
N PHE A 86 -11.63 -1.66 11.25
CA PHE A 86 -10.60 -1.81 10.23
C PHE A 86 -10.27 -0.51 9.51
N SER A 87 -8.99 -0.34 9.19
CA SER A 87 -8.46 0.62 8.22
C SER A 87 -7.97 -0.12 6.97
N SER A 88 -8.53 0.25 5.81
CA SER A 88 -8.16 -0.34 4.51
C SER A 88 -6.83 0.21 4.00
N CYS A 89 -5.85 -0.68 3.88
CA CYS A 89 -4.54 -0.42 3.28
C CYS A 89 -4.36 -1.27 2.02
N THR A 90 -3.44 -0.84 1.16
CA THR A 90 -3.08 -1.58 -0.05
C THR A 90 -1.56 -1.54 -0.27
N THR A 91 -1.07 -2.15 -1.34
CA THR A 91 0.33 -2.01 -1.77
C THR A 91 0.43 -0.89 -2.81
N TRP A 92 1.64 -0.42 -3.10
CA TRP A 92 1.84 0.59 -4.14
C TRP A 92 1.32 0.16 -5.50
N PHE A 93 1.31 -1.14 -5.79
CA PHE A 93 0.88 -1.71 -7.07
C PHE A 93 -0.56 -1.32 -7.43
N HIS A 94 -1.45 -1.14 -6.45
CA HIS A 94 -2.83 -0.73 -6.67
C HIS A 94 -3.10 0.76 -6.36
N LEU A 95 -2.08 1.52 -5.96
CA LEU A 95 -2.27 2.88 -5.48
C LEU A 95 -2.70 3.86 -6.59
N SER A 96 -2.07 3.78 -7.77
CA SER A 96 -2.38 4.68 -8.90
C SER A 96 -3.85 4.56 -9.32
N SER A 97 -4.29 3.34 -9.61
CA SER A 97 -5.69 3.03 -9.94
C SER A 97 -6.67 3.51 -8.85
N ARG A 98 -6.27 3.44 -7.58
CA ARG A 98 -7.11 3.91 -6.46
C ARG A 98 -7.26 5.42 -6.45
N ILE A 99 -6.17 6.15 -6.65
CA ILE A 99 -6.17 7.62 -6.72
C ILE A 99 -6.99 8.10 -7.92
N GLU A 100 -6.81 7.49 -9.09
CA GLU A 100 -7.61 7.79 -10.27
C GLU A 100 -9.10 7.51 -10.04
N GLY A 101 -9.44 6.36 -9.47
CA GLY A 101 -10.82 6.00 -9.17
C GLY A 101 -11.50 6.91 -8.15
N TRP A 102 -10.75 7.52 -7.23
CA TRP A 102 -11.25 8.55 -6.33
C TRP A 102 -11.40 9.90 -7.00
N LYS A 103 -10.42 10.31 -7.82
CA LYS A 103 -10.49 11.54 -8.64
C LYS A 103 -11.73 11.51 -9.53
N ALA A 104 -11.98 10.40 -10.22
CA ALA A 104 -13.15 10.20 -11.07
C ALA A 104 -14.49 10.32 -10.30
N LYS A 105 -14.48 10.11 -8.98
CA LYS A 105 -15.66 10.22 -8.10
C LYS A 105 -15.70 11.55 -7.34
N GLY A 106 -14.87 12.53 -7.73
CA GLY A 106 -14.86 13.87 -7.13
C GLY A 106 -14.36 13.91 -5.69
N VAL A 107 -13.55 12.94 -5.28
CA VAL A 107 -12.88 12.94 -3.96
C VAL A 107 -11.71 13.92 -3.98
N ARG A 108 -11.58 14.71 -2.92
CA ARG A 108 -10.56 15.77 -2.77
C ARG A 108 -9.66 15.57 -1.56
N ASN A 109 -8.60 16.37 -1.48
CA ASN A 109 -7.65 16.41 -0.36
C ASN A 109 -7.07 15.02 -0.04
N LEU A 110 -6.62 14.32 -1.07
CA LEU A 110 -6.02 13.00 -0.91
C LEU A 110 -4.68 13.14 -0.15
N ARG A 111 -4.40 12.17 0.72
CA ARG A 111 -3.10 12.03 1.38
C ARG A 111 -2.72 10.58 1.48
N VAL A 112 -1.57 10.22 0.90
CA VAL A 112 -1.03 8.86 0.92
C VAL A 112 -0.02 8.74 2.03
N HIS A 113 -0.26 7.83 2.97
CA HIS A 113 0.62 7.49 4.07
C HIS A 113 1.32 6.17 3.78
N VAL A 114 2.65 6.18 3.85
CA VAL A 114 3.47 4.97 3.74
C VAL A 114 3.70 4.42 5.14
N ILE A 115 3.12 3.24 5.40
CA ILE A 115 3.16 2.56 6.70
C ILE A 115 4.19 1.45 6.62
N PHE A 116 5.26 1.56 7.39
CA PHE A 116 6.29 0.53 7.50
C PHE A 116 5.80 -0.58 8.45
N THR A 117 5.49 -1.75 7.89
CA THR A 117 4.83 -2.83 8.62
C THR A 117 5.64 -3.39 9.81
N PRO A 118 6.99 -3.39 9.81
CA PRO A 118 7.75 -3.77 11.00
C PRO A 118 7.53 -2.85 12.20
N PHE A 119 7.19 -1.56 11.98
CA PHE A 119 7.09 -0.54 13.04
C PHE A 119 5.66 -0.34 13.54
N VAL A 120 4.70 -1.00 12.91
CA VAL A 120 3.33 -1.07 13.44
C VAL A 120 3.38 -1.76 14.82
N ARG A 121 2.68 -1.22 15.83
CA ARG A 121 2.73 -1.77 17.18
C ARG A 121 2.21 -3.21 17.24
N GLN A 122 2.63 -3.97 18.25
CA GLN A 122 2.23 -5.36 18.44
C GLN A 122 0.71 -5.54 18.61
N ALA A 123 0.06 -4.58 19.27
CA ALA A 123 -1.39 -4.56 19.48
C ALA A 123 -2.21 -4.31 18.19
N THR A 124 -1.56 -3.94 17.08
CA THR A 124 -2.23 -3.66 15.80
C THR A 124 -2.11 -4.89 14.91
N GLU A 125 -3.25 -5.45 14.54
CA GLU A 125 -3.34 -6.66 13.71
C GLU A 125 -3.46 -6.27 12.24
N ILE A 126 -2.85 -7.07 11.37
CA ILE A 126 -2.98 -6.92 9.92
C ILE A 126 -3.58 -8.21 9.37
N TYR A 127 -4.63 -8.08 8.56
CA TYR A 127 -5.32 -9.19 7.91
C TYR A 127 -5.28 -9.01 6.40
N LYS A 128 -5.16 -10.11 5.65
CA LYS A 128 -5.44 -10.10 4.21
C LYS A 128 -6.94 -10.24 4.02
N VAL A 129 -7.58 -9.32 3.27
CA VAL A 129 -9.04 -9.33 3.11
C VAL A 129 -9.53 -10.65 2.52
N THR A 130 -8.85 -11.16 1.48
CA THR A 130 -9.20 -12.43 0.83
C THR A 130 -9.27 -13.60 1.81
N GLY A 131 -8.39 -13.61 2.83
CA GLY A 131 -8.38 -14.66 3.83
C GLY A 131 -9.58 -14.57 4.76
N LEU A 132 -9.96 -13.35 5.17
CA LEU A 132 -11.17 -13.13 5.96
C LEU A 132 -12.44 -13.47 5.16
N VAL A 133 -12.48 -13.11 3.87
CA VAL A 133 -13.57 -13.49 2.95
C VAL A 133 -13.71 -15.01 2.90
N HIS A 134 -12.60 -15.73 2.70
CA HIS A 134 -12.59 -17.19 2.67
C HIS A 134 -13.04 -17.79 4.01
N ARG A 135 -12.48 -17.33 5.13
CA ARG A 135 -12.82 -17.83 6.48
C ARG A 135 -14.31 -17.68 6.80
N PHE A 136 -14.93 -16.60 6.37
CA PHE A 136 -16.34 -16.32 6.62
C PHE A 136 -17.27 -16.72 5.48
N ASN A 137 -16.73 -17.38 4.43
CA ASN A 137 -17.47 -17.78 3.22
C ASN A 137 -18.32 -16.64 2.64
N LEU A 138 -17.76 -15.43 2.58
CA LEU A 138 -18.49 -14.26 2.09
C LEU A 138 -18.61 -14.33 0.56
N GLN A 139 -19.83 -14.21 0.05
CA GLN A 139 -20.11 -14.08 -1.39
C GLN A 139 -19.83 -12.65 -1.89
N GLN A 140 -18.70 -12.09 -1.47
CA GLN A 140 -18.26 -10.75 -1.81
C GLN A 140 -16.81 -10.80 -2.25
N GLN A 141 -16.51 -10.18 -3.39
CA GLN A 141 -15.14 -9.96 -3.79
C GLN A 141 -14.57 -8.78 -2.99
N PRO A 142 -13.33 -8.89 -2.48
CA PRO A 142 -12.65 -7.74 -1.93
C PRO A 142 -12.54 -6.66 -2.99
N TYR A 143 -12.37 -5.41 -2.58
CA TYR A 143 -12.23 -4.33 -3.56
C TYR A 143 -11.05 -4.54 -4.50
N PHE A 144 -10.00 -5.19 -4.00
CA PHE A 144 -8.77 -5.47 -4.71
C PHE A 144 -8.20 -6.80 -4.22
N GLU A 145 -7.50 -7.50 -5.10
CA GLU A 145 -6.86 -8.79 -4.78
C GLU A 145 -5.86 -8.69 -3.61
N GLU A 146 -5.28 -7.51 -3.39
CA GLU A 146 -4.25 -7.24 -2.37
C GLU A 146 -4.65 -6.09 -1.43
N GLU A 147 -5.87 -6.14 -0.91
CA GLU A 147 -6.31 -5.30 0.20
C GLU A 147 -5.93 -5.92 1.56
N TYR A 148 -5.40 -5.09 2.45
CA TYR A 148 -5.05 -5.44 3.81
C TYR A 148 -5.87 -4.62 4.80
N LEU A 149 -6.50 -5.29 5.78
CA LEU A 149 -7.21 -4.62 6.86
C LEU A 149 -6.30 -4.50 8.07
N VAL A 150 -6.11 -3.27 8.52
CA VAL A 150 -5.39 -2.97 9.76
C VAL A 150 -6.39 -2.74 10.87
N ARG A 151 -6.32 -3.54 11.93
CA ARG A 151 -7.18 -3.44 13.12
C ARG A 151 -6.37 -2.91 14.29
N GLY A 152 -6.74 -1.73 14.80
CA GLY A 152 -6.00 -0.99 15.82
C GLY A 152 -5.27 0.24 15.27
N PRO A 153 -4.50 0.95 16.12
CA PRO A 153 -3.86 2.20 15.75
C PRO A 153 -2.66 2.00 14.83
N VAL A 154 -2.50 2.91 13.88
CA VAL A 154 -1.23 3.11 13.16
C VAL A 154 -0.60 4.38 13.68
N HIS A 155 0.33 4.23 14.61
CA HIS A 155 1.06 5.36 15.19
C HIS A 155 1.96 6.04 14.16
N SER A 156 2.21 7.32 14.38
CA SER A 156 3.11 8.14 13.56
C SER A 156 4.51 7.54 13.40
N SER A 157 5.01 6.82 14.41
CA SER A 157 6.28 6.09 14.33
C SER A 157 6.33 5.02 13.22
N ALA A 158 5.19 4.50 12.79
CA ALA A 158 5.09 3.55 11.69
C ALA A 158 4.88 4.24 10.33
N ILE A 159 4.60 5.55 10.31
CA ILE A 159 4.37 6.32 9.09
C ILE A 159 5.69 6.98 8.69
N ILE A 160 6.35 6.41 7.70
CA ILE A 160 7.69 6.86 7.29
C ILE A 160 7.63 8.08 6.37
N LEU A 161 6.53 8.24 5.62
CA LEU A 161 6.31 9.39 4.74
C LEU A 161 4.82 9.57 4.47
N SER A 162 4.41 10.83 4.26
CA SER A 162 3.07 11.18 3.80
C SER A 162 3.14 12.14 2.62
N PHE A 163 2.40 11.85 1.56
CA PHE A 163 2.29 12.70 0.37
C PHE A 163 0.90 13.32 0.35
N SER A 164 0.82 14.65 0.33
CA SER A 164 -0.45 15.38 0.25
C SER A 164 -0.61 16.03 -1.11
N GLY A 165 -1.83 16.10 -1.63
CA GLY A 165 -2.11 16.83 -2.86
C GLY A 165 -3.48 16.50 -3.47
N GLU A 166 -3.77 17.10 -4.61
CA GLU A 166 -4.93 16.75 -5.42
C GLU A 166 -4.52 15.70 -6.45
N GLY A 167 -5.09 14.50 -6.34
CA GLY A 167 -4.95 13.38 -7.29
C GLY A 167 -3.56 13.24 -7.92
N GLU A 168 -3.41 13.80 -9.11
CA GLU A 168 -2.22 13.74 -9.97
C GLU A 168 -0.97 14.34 -9.32
N ASN A 169 -1.10 15.39 -8.50
CA ASN A 169 0.05 15.96 -7.78
C ASN A 169 0.65 14.97 -6.77
N ILE A 170 -0.18 14.12 -6.15
CA ILE A 170 0.34 13.04 -5.29
C ILE A 170 1.05 12.01 -6.15
N LEU A 171 0.46 11.63 -7.28
CA LEU A 171 1.03 10.65 -8.18
C LEU A 171 2.37 11.13 -8.76
N LEU A 172 2.53 12.42 -9.03
CA LEU A 172 3.81 13.00 -9.47
C LEU A 172 4.90 12.98 -8.39
N ASN A 173 4.51 12.93 -7.12
CA ASN A 173 5.46 12.85 -6.00
C ASN A 173 5.75 11.41 -5.54
N LEU A 174 5.00 10.42 -6.06
CA LEU A 174 5.21 9.01 -5.76
C LEU A 174 6.16 8.40 -6.79
N PRO A 175 7.40 8.02 -6.41
CA PRO A 175 8.27 7.28 -7.31
C PRO A 175 7.73 5.86 -7.48
N LEU A 176 7.02 5.59 -8.57
CA LEU A 176 6.71 4.21 -8.93
C LEU A 176 7.77 3.69 -9.88
N PHE A 177 7.90 2.38 -10.02
CA PHE A 177 8.83 1.80 -10.97
C PHE A 177 8.02 1.24 -12.14
N GLY A 178 8.37 1.70 -13.34
CA GLY A 178 7.79 1.14 -14.56
C GLY A 178 8.40 -0.23 -14.80
N PHE A 179 7.59 -1.28 -14.71
CA PHE A 179 7.99 -2.58 -15.25
C PHE A 179 7.76 -2.54 -16.76
N GLN A 180 8.84 -2.59 -17.57
CA GLN A 180 8.68 -2.92 -18.98
C GLN A 180 8.16 -4.35 -19.08
N ARG A 181 6.94 -4.52 -19.62
CA ARG A 181 6.50 -5.84 -20.08
C ARG A 181 7.34 -6.27 -21.29
N PRO A 182 7.60 -7.57 -21.46
CA PRO A 182 7.16 -8.69 -20.62
C PRO A 182 8.12 -8.97 -19.45
N PHE A 183 7.57 -9.47 -18.33
CA PHE A 183 8.36 -10.00 -17.22
C PHE A 183 9.12 -11.25 -17.70
N SER A 184 10.39 -11.09 -18.10
CA SER A 184 11.25 -12.21 -18.45
C SER A 184 11.79 -12.85 -17.17
N PHE A 185 11.44 -14.12 -16.98
CA PHE A 185 12.21 -15.02 -16.15
C PHE A 185 13.54 -15.28 -16.87
N ILE A 186 14.65 -14.93 -16.22
CA ILE A 186 16.01 -15.40 -16.53
C ILE A 186 16.66 -14.77 -17.79
N ARG A 187 17.39 -13.65 -17.57
CA ARG A 187 18.72 -13.23 -18.10
C ARG A 187 18.79 -11.70 -18.37
N HIS A 188 19.36 -10.95 -17.39
CA HIS A 188 20.00 -9.61 -17.44
C HIS A 188 19.46 -8.45 -18.33
N PRO A 189 19.65 -7.17 -17.93
CA PRO A 189 19.29 -6.50 -16.69
C PRO A 189 18.28 -5.37 -17.04
N THR A 190 16.98 -5.60 -16.89
CA THR A 190 16.02 -4.50 -16.99
C THR A 190 16.17 -3.60 -15.77
N VAL A 191 16.83 -2.46 -15.95
CA VAL A 191 16.99 -1.44 -14.90
C VAL A 191 15.60 -0.94 -14.54
N LEU A 192 15.21 -1.12 -13.28
CA LEU A 192 14.03 -0.48 -12.73
C LEU A 192 14.27 1.03 -12.74
N VAL A 193 13.63 1.73 -13.68
CA VAL A 193 13.66 3.19 -13.71
C VAL A 193 12.57 3.69 -12.78
N ALA A 194 12.95 4.50 -11.78
CA ALA A 194 11.99 5.21 -10.95
C ALA A 194 11.33 6.26 -11.83
N VAL A 195 10.02 6.21 -11.93
CA VAL A 195 9.21 7.13 -12.71
C VAL A 195 8.03 7.59 -11.85
N PRO A 196 7.78 8.89 -11.73
CA PRO A 196 6.60 9.38 -11.04
C PRO A 196 5.31 8.68 -11.48
N ALA A 197 4.48 8.27 -10.53
CA ALA A 197 3.22 7.57 -10.78
C ALA A 197 2.31 8.34 -11.76
N GLY A 198 2.34 9.68 -11.70
CA GLY A 198 1.50 10.55 -12.52
C GLY A 198 1.84 10.50 -14.01
N LEU A 199 2.97 9.92 -14.38
CA LEU A 199 3.37 9.74 -15.78
C LEU A 199 2.82 8.45 -16.40
N PHE A 200 2.31 7.53 -15.58
CA PHE A 200 1.61 6.35 -16.08
C PHE A 200 0.17 6.77 -16.40
N GLY A 201 -0.19 6.78 -17.68
CA GLY A 201 -1.56 7.08 -18.09
C GLY A 201 -2.54 6.03 -17.57
N SER A 202 -3.84 6.39 -17.52
CA SER A 202 -4.95 5.54 -17.05
C SER A 202 -5.09 4.19 -17.78
N ASN A 203 -4.43 4.02 -18.92
CA ASN A 203 -4.39 2.78 -19.71
C ASN A 203 -3.14 1.92 -19.45
N GLY A 204 -2.33 2.27 -18.43
CA GLY A 204 -1.07 1.57 -18.15
C GLY A 204 -0.01 1.77 -19.23
N GLN A 205 -0.13 2.81 -20.07
CA GLN A 205 0.89 3.14 -21.04
C GLN A 205 2.18 3.55 -20.31
N THR A 206 3.29 2.96 -20.75
CA THR A 206 4.60 3.32 -20.21
C THR A 206 4.98 4.72 -20.71
N PRO A 207 5.33 5.66 -19.82
CA PRO A 207 5.74 6.99 -20.24
C PRO A 207 6.98 6.92 -21.15
N GLY A 208 7.00 7.79 -22.17
CA GLY A 208 8.15 7.91 -23.07
C GLY A 208 9.41 8.38 -22.35
N ARG A 209 10.58 8.08 -22.91
CA ARG A 209 11.90 8.45 -22.33
C ARG A 209 12.06 9.96 -22.08
N GLU A 210 11.43 10.78 -22.90
CA GLU A 210 11.44 12.24 -22.79
C GLU A 210 10.64 12.73 -21.58
N ALA A 211 9.45 12.17 -21.34
CA ALA A 211 8.65 12.46 -20.14
C ALA A 211 9.37 12.04 -18.85
N ILE A 212 10.07 10.91 -18.87
CA ILE A 212 10.90 10.44 -17.75
C ILE A 212 12.06 11.42 -17.48
N ARG A 213 12.71 11.92 -18.53
CA ARG A 213 13.82 12.88 -18.42
C ARG A 213 13.34 14.24 -17.88
N ASN A 214 12.16 14.70 -18.30
CA ASN A 214 11.63 16.03 -17.96
C ASN A 214 11.00 16.11 -16.55
N ALA A 215 10.70 14.98 -15.91
CA ALA A 215 10.01 14.97 -14.63
C ALA A 215 10.89 15.28 -13.40
N ASP A 216 12.20 15.46 -13.59
CA ASP A 216 13.20 15.95 -12.61
C ASP A 216 13.18 15.31 -11.20
N ILE A 217 12.57 14.13 -11.09
CA ILE A 217 12.58 13.24 -9.93
C ILE A 217 13.23 11.94 -10.42
N SER A 218 14.55 11.98 -10.56
CA SER A 218 15.29 10.83 -11.08
C SER A 218 15.38 9.72 -10.04
N SER A 219 15.47 8.47 -10.51
CA SER A 219 15.93 7.34 -9.69
C SER A 219 17.21 7.66 -8.94
N ASP A 220 18.04 8.55 -9.47
CA ASP A 220 19.31 8.98 -8.86
C ASP A 220 19.08 9.89 -7.66
N ARG A 221 18.01 10.70 -7.63
CA ARG A 221 17.62 11.46 -6.44
C ARG A 221 17.20 10.51 -5.31
N PHE A 222 16.31 9.54 -5.58
CA PHE A 222 15.91 8.56 -4.56
C PHE A 222 17.06 7.63 -4.15
N ARG A 223 17.93 7.26 -5.08
CA ARG A 223 19.13 6.46 -4.80
C ARG A 223 20.16 7.23 -3.98
N ALA A 224 20.43 8.49 -4.32
CA ALA A 224 21.33 9.36 -3.57
C ALA A 224 20.78 9.63 -2.16
N MET A 225 19.48 9.91 -2.02
CA MET A 225 18.84 10.06 -0.72
C MET A 225 18.83 8.74 0.06
N GLY A 226 18.60 7.60 -0.59
CA GLY A 226 18.62 6.27 0.02
C GLY A 226 20.00 5.83 0.51
N ASN A 227 21.09 6.30 -0.11
CA ASN A 227 22.45 6.06 0.37
C ASN A 227 22.73 6.78 1.70
N ASN A 228 22.06 7.91 1.95
CA ASN A 228 22.29 8.76 3.12
C ASN A 228 21.17 8.67 4.16
N ASN A 229 20.05 8.00 3.85
CA ASN A 229 18.88 7.94 4.71
C ASN A 229 18.15 6.59 4.56
N PHE A 230 18.12 5.86 5.67
CA PHE A 230 17.47 4.56 5.79
C PHE A 230 16.01 4.55 5.30
N TRP A 231 15.23 5.60 5.57
CA TRP A 231 13.83 5.68 5.17
C TRP A 231 13.66 5.77 3.66
N PHE A 232 14.54 6.53 2.99
CA PHE A 232 14.55 6.60 1.53
C PHE A 232 14.96 5.27 0.91
N ARG A 233 15.84 4.51 1.57
CA ARG A 233 16.17 3.15 1.13
C ARG A 233 14.99 2.20 1.24
N VAL A 234 14.26 2.22 2.35
CA VAL A 234 13.03 1.43 2.54
C VAL A 234 11.98 1.77 1.47
N LEU A 235 11.80 3.07 1.16
CA LEU A 235 10.90 3.50 0.09
C LEU A 235 11.37 3.00 -1.27
N LEU A 236 12.65 3.15 -1.58
CA LEU A 236 13.24 2.66 -2.82
C LEU A 236 13.01 1.16 -2.97
N ASP A 237 13.31 0.37 -1.94
CA ASP A 237 13.14 -1.08 -1.97
C ASP A 237 11.66 -1.47 -2.08
N THR A 238 10.76 -0.79 -1.36
CA THR A 238 9.30 -0.99 -1.45
C THR A 238 8.79 -0.78 -2.87
N PHE A 239 9.14 0.37 -3.46
CA PHE A 239 8.63 0.76 -4.77
C PHE A 239 9.32 -0.02 -5.90
N THR A 240 10.62 -0.35 -5.80
CA THR A 240 11.35 -1.12 -6.82
C THR A 240 10.93 -2.59 -6.86
N ARG A 241 10.79 -3.20 -5.69
CA ARG A 241 10.60 -4.66 -5.58
C ARG A 241 9.13 -5.07 -5.45
N GLY A 242 8.22 -4.12 -5.56
CA GLY A 242 6.82 -4.44 -5.81
C GLY A 242 6.04 -4.94 -4.61
N LYS A 243 4.86 -5.47 -4.93
CA LYS A 243 4.05 -6.39 -4.13
C LYS A 243 4.89 -7.47 -3.42
N PHE A 244 6.08 -7.78 -3.94
CA PHE A 244 6.87 -8.95 -3.59
C PHE A 244 7.94 -8.73 -2.52
N PHE A 245 8.20 -7.49 -2.09
CA PHE A 245 9.20 -7.25 -1.06
C PHE A 245 8.60 -7.37 0.34
N THR A 246 9.00 -8.41 1.04
CA THR A 246 8.45 -8.76 2.36
C THR A 246 9.33 -8.25 3.50
N VAL A 247 8.78 -8.27 4.71
CA VAL A 247 9.55 -7.98 5.93
C VAL A 247 10.73 -8.94 6.10
N ALA A 248 10.58 -10.22 5.71
CA ALA A 248 11.66 -11.19 5.75
C ALA A 248 12.82 -10.82 4.80
N ASP A 249 12.50 -10.38 3.58
CA ASP A 249 13.52 -9.99 2.61
C ASP A 249 14.32 -8.77 3.09
N TRP A 250 13.64 -7.80 3.72
CA TRP A 250 14.30 -6.64 4.33
C TRP A 250 15.21 -7.05 5.51
N LYS A 251 14.73 -7.92 6.39
CA LYS A 251 15.54 -8.43 7.52
C LYS A 251 16.80 -9.14 7.02
N ALA A 252 16.65 -10.04 6.05
CA ALA A 252 17.79 -10.76 5.46
C ALA A 252 18.80 -9.80 4.78
N ALA A 253 18.32 -8.75 4.12
CA ALA A 253 19.19 -7.75 3.50
C ALA A 253 19.84 -6.77 4.50
N SER A 254 19.33 -6.71 5.73
CA SER A 254 19.82 -5.82 6.80
C SER A 254 20.69 -6.56 7.83
N SER A 255 20.79 -7.89 7.72
CA SER A 255 21.70 -8.69 8.54
C SER A 255 23.12 -8.59 7.96
N PRO A 256 24.15 -8.33 8.80
CA PRO A 256 25.54 -8.23 8.36
C PRO A 256 26.09 -9.55 7.81
#